data_AF-A0A0C5D4U1-F1
#
_entry.id   AF-A0A0C5D4U1-F1
#
_cell.length_a   1.000
_cell.length_b   1.000
_cell.length_c   1.000
_cell.angle_alpha   90.00
_cell.angle_beta   90.00
_cell.angle_gamma   90.00
#
_symmetry.space_group_name_H-M   'P 1'
#
loop_
_entity.id
_entity.type
_entity.pdbx_description
1 polymer ?
#
loop_
_entity_poly.entity_id
_entity_poly.type
_entity_poly.pdbx_seq_one_letter_code
_entity_poly.pdbx_strand_id
1 'polypeptide(L)'
;ETHLKDADMFWDFLTLRPESMHQVLYLFGDRGIPDGYRFMNGYGSHTFKLVNAQGVAHWVKFHYKTNQGIKNLPVDRAAELASSDPDYAIRDLYNAIEKGDCPSWTFYIQVMTMAQAENCKFNPFDLTKVWPHS
;
A
#
# COMPACT_ATOMS: atom_id res chain seq x y z
N GLU A 1 0.67 -29.59 10.78
CA GLU A 1 -0.14 -30.75 10.37
C GLU A 1 -0.34 -30.80 8.84
N THR A 2 -1.10 -29.91 8.18
CA THR A 2 -1.46 -30.09 6.74
C THR A 2 -0.61 -29.35 5.69
N HIS A 3 0.11 -28.29 6.06
CA HIS A 3 0.82 -27.37 5.13
C HIS A 3 -0.06 -26.69 4.06
N LEU A 4 -1.38 -26.70 4.22
CA LEU A 4 -2.33 -26.03 3.32
C LEU A 4 -2.71 -24.65 3.86
N LYS A 5 -3.18 -23.77 2.96
CA LYS A 5 -3.87 -22.54 3.36
C LYS A 5 -5.21 -22.91 4.01
N ASP A 6 -5.57 -22.21 5.07
CA ASP A 6 -6.81 -22.44 5.83
C ASP A 6 -7.57 -21.11 6.00
N ALA A 7 -8.79 -21.07 5.47
CA ALA A 7 -9.65 -19.91 5.55
C ALA A 7 -10.22 -19.70 6.96
N ASP A 8 -10.43 -20.77 7.73
CA ASP A 8 -10.94 -20.67 9.09
C ASP A 8 -9.90 -20.00 9.98
N MET A 9 -8.64 -20.46 9.92
CA MET A 9 -7.52 -19.81 10.62
C MET A 9 -7.35 -18.34 10.22
N PHE A 10 -7.47 -18.04 8.92
CA PHE A 10 -7.32 -16.67 8.40
C PHE A 10 -8.38 -15.73 8.98
N TRP A 11 -9.64 -16.14 8.98
CA TRP A 11 -10.74 -15.31 9.48
C TRP A 11 -10.85 -15.31 11.01
N ASP A 12 -10.49 -16.40 11.69
CA ASP A 12 -10.44 -16.45 13.16
C ASP A 12 -9.52 -15.34 13.71
N PHE A 13 -8.29 -15.24 13.20
CA PHE A 13 -7.38 -14.16 13.61
C PHE A 13 -7.94 -12.75 13.32
N LEU A 14 -8.41 -12.51 12.09
CA LEU A 14 -8.82 -11.16 11.67
C LEU A 14 -10.09 -10.68 12.39
N THR A 15 -11.04 -11.57 12.64
CA THR A 15 -12.29 -11.22 13.34
C THR A 15 -12.07 -10.95 14.83
N LEU A 16 -11.04 -11.57 15.44
CA LEU A 16 -10.63 -11.31 16.82
C LEU A 16 -9.69 -10.11 17.00
N ARG A 17 -9.22 -9.52 15.89
CA ARG A 17 -8.32 -8.35 15.87
C ARG A 17 -8.97 -7.18 15.13
N PRO A 18 -9.89 -6.44 15.78
CA PRO A 18 -10.64 -5.36 15.12
C PRO A 18 -9.76 -4.24 14.56
N GLU A 19 -8.54 -4.05 15.09
CA GLU A 19 -7.55 -3.12 14.55
C GLU A 19 -7.11 -3.45 13.11
N SER A 20 -7.26 -4.70 12.68
CA SER A 20 -6.93 -5.16 11.32
C SER A 20 -7.94 -4.67 10.27
N MET A 21 -9.16 -4.32 10.68
CA MET A 21 -10.31 -4.17 9.79
C MET A 21 -10.09 -3.14 8.68
N HIS A 22 -9.41 -2.03 8.97
CA HIS A 22 -9.12 -1.02 7.96
C HIS A 22 -8.26 -1.59 6.82
N GLN A 23 -7.24 -2.38 7.14
CA GLN A 23 -6.38 -2.99 6.14
C GLN A 23 -7.07 -4.17 5.43
N VAL A 24 -7.92 -4.92 6.15
CA VAL A 24 -8.72 -6.02 5.56
C VAL A 24 -9.67 -5.46 4.49
N LEU A 25 -10.35 -4.34 4.76
CA LEU A 25 -11.19 -3.68 3.76
C LEU A 25 -10.39 -3.24 2.52
N TYR A 26 -9.16 -2.75 2.70
CA TYR A 26 -8.29 -2.42 1.56
C TYR A 26 -7.86 -3.66 0.78
N LEU A 27 -7.51 -4.75 1.48
CA LEU A 27 -7.05 -6.01 0.90
C LEU A 27 -8.14 -6.74 0.11
N PHE A 28 -9.39 -6.69 0.58
CA PHE A 28 -10.52 -7.35 -0.10
C PHE A 28 -11.28 -6.43 -1.06
N GLY A 29 -10.91 -5.15 -1.15
CA GLY A 29 -11.32 -4.29 -2.25
C GLY A 29 -10.47 -4.53 -3.51
N ASP A 30 -10.80 -3.88 -4.62
CA ASP A 30 -10.10 -4.08 -5.92
C ASP A 30 -8.58 -3.89 -5.82
N ARG A 31 -8.11 -2.98 -4.96
CA ARG A 31 -6.69 -2.71 -4.76
C ARG A 31 -5.91 -3.87 -4.12
N GLY A 32 -6.60 -4.93 -3.67
CA GLY A 32 -5.99 -6.18 -3.24
C GLY A 32 -5.33 -6.97 -4.35
N ILE A 33 -5.71 -6.74 -5.61
CA ILE A 33 -5.18 -7.46 -6.77
C ILE A 33 -4.73 -6.45 -7.85
N PRO A 34 -3.55 -5.82 -7.70
CA PRO A 34 -3.03 -4.90 -8.70
C PRO A 34 -2.81 -5.56 -10.06
N ASP A 35 -3.08 -4.81 -11.14
CA ASP A 35 -2.76 -5.24 -12.50
C ASP A 35 -1.28 -4.98 -12.81
N GLY A 36 -0.40 -5.81 -12.25
CA GLY A 36 1.04 -5.63 -12.32
C GLY A 36 1.56 -4.52 -11.40
N TYR A 37 2.90 -4.40 -11.32
CA TYR A 37 3.53 -3.48 -10.36
C TYR A 37 3.46 -2.00 -10.77
N ARG A 38 3.34 -1.72 -12.07
CA ARG A 38 3.48 -0.36 -12.62
C ARG A 38 2.27 0.52 -12.34
N PHE A 39 1.12 -0.08 -12.04
CA PHE A 39 -0.17 0.60 -11.89
C PHE A 39 -0.64 0.63 -10.43
N MET A 40 0.28 0.58 -9.47
CA MET A 40 -0.02 0.70 -8.04
C MET A 40 0.75 1.85 -7.39
N ASN A 41 0.17 2.46 -6.37
CA ASN A 41 0.88 3.40 -5.51
C ASN A 41 1.79 2.64 -4.53
N GLY A 42 2.84 3.32 -4.07
CA GLY A 42 3.61 2.95 -2.89
C GLY A 42 3.30 3.89 -1.72
N TYR A 43 3.34 3.36 -0.50
CA TYR A 43 3.15 4.15 0.71
C TYR A 43 4.20 3.72 1.73
N GLY A 44 4.81 4.68 2.43
CA GLY A 44 5.71 4.36 3.54
C GLY A 44 4.98 3.79 4.76
N SER A 45 3.64 3.93 4.78
CA SER A 45 2.69 3.46 5.79
C SER A 45 2.89 4.08 7.18
N HIS A 46 4.05 3.91 7.78
CA HIS A 46 4.42 4.48 9.07
C HIS A 46 4.57 5.99 9.03
N THR A 47 4.55 6.59 10.22
CA THR A 47 4.94 7.97 10.44
C THR A 47 6.44 8.03 10.73
N PHE A 48 7.16 8.82 9.95
CA PHE A 48 8.60 9.02 10.09
C PHE A 48 8.91 10.41 10.65
N LYS A 49 10.14 10.61 11.11
CA LYS A 49 10.66 11.92 11.52
C LYS A 49 11.70 12.41 10.53
N LEU A 50 11.49 13.58 9.95
CA LEU A 50 12.52 14.31 9.21
C LEU A 50 13.01 15.48 10.04
N VAL A 51 14.32 15.74 9.97
CA VAL A 51 14.98 16.82 10.69
C VAL A 51 15.70 17.69 9.68
N ASN A 52 15.42 19.00 9.66
CA ASN A 52 16.06 19.93 8.73
C ASN A 52 17.47 20.35 9.22
N ALA A 53 18.17 21.16 8.42
CA ALA A 53 19.53 21.61 8.73
C ALA A 53 19.64 22.45 10.03
N GLN A 54 18.52 22.99 10.51
CA GLN A 54 18.43 23.77 11.77
C GLN A 54 18.06 22.89 12.98
N GLY A 55 17.93 21.57 12.80
CA GLY A 55 17.53 20.64 13.87
C GLY A 55 16.02 20.62 14.15
N VAL A 56 15.21 21.32 13.35
CA VAL A 56 13.75 21.32 13.52
C VAL A 56 13.18 20.03 12.94
N ALA A 57 12.42 19.31 13.76
CA ALA A 57 11.85 18.01 13.40
C ALA A 57 10.38 18.12 13.01
N HIS A 58 9.98 17.35 11.98
CA HIS A 58 8.60 17.20 11.52
C HIS A 58 8.25 15.73 11.38
N TRP A 59 6.99 15.38 11.66
CA TRP A 59 6.46 14.07 11.35
C TRP A 59 6.00 14.02 9.90
N VAL A 60 6.25 12.91 9.22
CA VAL A 60 5.90 12.77 7.80
C VAL A 60 5.31 11.41 7.46
N LYS A 61 4.46 11.40 6.43
CA LYS A 61 4.05 10.19 5.69
C LYS A 61 4.58 10.28 4.26
N PHE A 62 5.04 9.15 3.73
CA PHE A 62 5.59 9.04 2.38
C PHE A 62 4.60 8.41 1.41
N HIS A 63 4.48 8.98 0.21
CA HIS A 63 3.56 8.54 -0.83
C HIS A 63 4.27 8.53 -2.18
N TYR A 64 4.24 7.40 -2.86
CA TYR A 64 4.66 7.25 -4.25
C TYR A 64 3.40 7.06 -5.09
N LYS A 65 3.05 8.05 -5.91
CA LYS A 65 1.86 7.98 -6.76
C LYS A 65 2.27 7.50 -8.15
N THR A 66 1.64 6.42 -8.63
CA THR A 66 1.89 5.89 -9.98
C THR A 66 1.53 6.96 -11.01
N ASN A 67 2.43 7.22 -11.96
CA ASN A 67 2.17 8.12 -13.07
C ASN A 67 1.42 7.42 -14.23
N GLN A 68 1.25 6.09 -14.14
CA GLN A 68 0.59 5.23 -15.12
C GLN A 68 -0.93 5.12 -14.87
N GLY A 69 -1.40 5.64 -13.73
CA GLY A 69 -2.75 5.45 -13.23
C GLY A 69 -2.90 4.12 -12.48
N ILE A 70 -3.88 4.07 -11.57
CA ILE A 70 -4.15 2.86 -10.80
C ILE A 70 -4.97 1.87 -11.63
N LYS A 71 -4.54 0.62 -11.70
CA LYS A 71 -5.28 -0.49 -12.34
C LYS A 71 -5.26 -1.73 -11.45
N ASN A 72 -6.39 -2.44 -11.43
CA ASN A 72 -6.58 -3.66 -10.65
C ASN A 72 -7.22 -4.73 -11.54
N LEU A 73 -6.97 -5.99 -11.20
CA LEU A 73 -7.53 -7.14 -11.89
C LEU A 73 -8.89 -7.53 -11.30
N PRO A 74 -9.89 -7.83 -12.14
CA PRO A 74 -11.03 -8.64 -11.75
C PRO A 74 -10.59 -10.00 -11.19
N VAL A 75 -11.36 -10.55 -10.24
CA VAL A 75 -11.01 -11.79 -9.53
C VAL A 75 -10.88 -13.00 -10.48
N ASP A 76 -11.76 -13.09 -11.48
CA ASP A 76 -11.73 -14.15 -12.50
C ASP A 76 -10.48 -14.06 -13.37
N ARG A 77 -10.10 -12.84 -13.81
CA ARG A 77 -8.86 -12.63 -14.56
C ARG A 77 -7.63 -12.95 -13.73
N ALA A 78 -7.62 -12.59 -12.45
CA ALA A 78 -6.53 -12.90 -11.54
C ALA A 78 -6.37 -14.41 -11.32
N ALA A 79 -7.48 -15.14 -11.19
CA ALA A 79 -7.47 -16.59 -11.07
C ALA A 79 -6.95 -17.29 -12.34
N GLU A 80 -7.33 -16.79 -13.53
CA GLU A 80 -6.77 -17.28 -14.80
C GLU A 80 -5.25 -17.07 -14.86
N LEU A 81 -4.78 -15.85 -14.55
CA LEU A 81 -3.35 -15.52 -14.56
C LEU A 81 -2.54 -16.32 -13.54
N ALA A 82 -3.09 -16.60 -12.36
CA ALA A 82 -2.42 -17.39 -11.33
C ALA A 82 -2.04 -18.81 -11.80
N SER A 83 -2.71 -19.33 -12.83
CA SER A 83 -2.39 -20.63 -13.44
C SER A 83 -1.65 -20.53 -14.77
N SER A 84 -2.04 -19.59 -15.63
CA SER A 84 -1.52 -19.45 -16.99
C SER A 84 -0.21 -18.63 -17.06
N ASP A 85 -0.01 -17.71 -16.12
CA ASP A 85 1.17 -16.85 -16.04
C ASP A 85 1.44 -16.40 -14.58
N PRO A 86 1.96 -17.30 -13.73
CA PRO A 86 2.24 -16.98 -12.32
C PRO A 86 3.26 -15.85 -12.14
N ASP A 87 4.05 -15.55 -13.17
CA ASP A 87 5.05 -14.47 -13.20
C ASP A 87 4.56 -13.19 -13.90
N TYR A 88 3.24 -13.06 -14.13
CA TYR A 88 2.63 -11.97 -14.89
C TYR A 88 3.18 -10.58 -14.53
N ALA A 89 3.18 -10.21 -13.25
CA ALA A 89 3.60 -8.88 -12.80
C ALA A 89 5.10 -8.61 -13.05
N ILE A 90 5.94 -9.65 -12.95
CA ILE A 90 7.38 -9.58 -13.23
C ILE A 90 7.58 -9.41 -14.75
N ARG A 91 6.87 -10.21 -15.55
CA ARG A 91 6.92 -10.16 -17.01
C ARG A 91 6.44 -8.81 -17.55
N ASP A 92 5.34 -8.27 -17.03
CA ASP A 92 4.85 -6.93 -17.37
C ASP A 92 5.92 -5.87 -17.13
N LEU A 93 6.50 -5.85 -15.93
CA LEU A 93 7.53 -4.87 -15.56
C LEU A 93 8.78 -4.97 -16.44
N TYR A 94 9.29 -6.19 -16.64
CA TYR A 94 10.49 -6.43 -17.48
C TYR A 94 10.24 -5.98 -18.92
N ASN A 95 9.14 -6.42 -19.53
CA ASN A 95 8.82 -6.09 -20.91
C ASN A 95 8.57 -4.60 -21.12
N ALA A 96 8.00 -3.91 -20.12
CA ALA A 96 7.80 -2.47 -20.19
C ALA A 96 9.14 -1.72 -20.23
N ILE A 97 10.08 -2.08 -19.34
CA ILE A 97 11.41 -1.49 -19.30
C ILE A 97 12.18 -1.77 -20.59
N GLU A 98 12.16 -3.02 -21.07
CA GLU A 98 12.85 -3.43 -22.30
C GLU A 98 12.33 -2.66 -23.53
N LYS A 99 11.05 -2.30 -23.56
CA LYS A 99 10.43 -1.51 -24.63
C LYS A 99 10.60 0.01 -24.47
N GLY A 100 11.27 0.47 -23.41
CA GLY A 100 11.42 1.89 -23.10
C GLY A 100 10.19 2.54 -22.46
N ASP A 101 9.14 1.77 -22.12
CA ASP A 101 7.99 2.21 -21.32
C ASP A 101 8.32 2.15 -19.81
N CYS A 102 9.37 2.87 -19.42
CA CYS A 102 9.89 2.84 -18.06
C CYS A 102 8.88 3.45 -17.08
N PRO A 103 8.41 2.69 -16.07
CA PRO A 103 7.47 3.23 -15.12
C PRO A 103 8.14 4.25 -14.20
N SER A 104 7.43 5.34 -13.91
CA SER A 104 7.77 6.37 -12.94
C SER A 104 6.66 6.57 -11.89
N TRP A 105 7.06 7.07 -10.73
CA TRP A 105 6.17 7.51 -9.66
C TRP A 105 6.54 8.92 -9.23
N THR A 106 5.53 9.72 -8.89
CA THR A 106 5.76 11.01 -8.25
C THR A 106 5.77 10.86 -6.73
N PHE A 107 6.85 11.31 -6.09
CA PHE A 107 7.02 11.23 -4.65
C PHE A 107 6.43 12.45 -3.94
N TYR A 108 5.58 12.21 -2.95
CA TYR A 108 4.96 13.23 -2.12
C TYR A 108 5.18 12.92 -0.64
N ILE A 109 5.19 13.98 0.17
CA ILE A 109 5.18 13.88 1.63
C ILE A 109 3.98 14.64 2.19
N GLN A 110 3.31 14.05 3.18
CA GLN A 110 2.49 14.83 4.12
C GLN A 110 3.39 15.22 5.28
N VAL A 111 3.25 16.45 5.78
CA VAL A 111 4.06 16.99 6.86
C VAL A 111 3.15 17.43 8.00
N MET A 112 3.50 17.04 9.21
CA MET A 112 2.81 17.39 10.44
C MET A 112 3.83 17.94 11.44
N THR A 113 3.56 19.13 11.97
CA THR A 113 4.39 19.72 13.05
C THR A 113 4.18 18.96 14.36
N MET A 114 5.11 19.13 15.31
CA MET A 114 4.99 18.53 16.64
C MET A 114 3.69 18.96 17.35
N ALA A 115 3.36 20.25 17.30
CA ALA A 115 2.13 20.77 17.89
C ALA A 115 0.85 20.22 17.21
N GLN A 116 0.86 20.03 15.88
CA GLN A 116 -0.27 19.38 15.20
C GLN A 116 -0.42 17.91 15.60
N ALA A 117 0.67 17.19 15.83
CA ALA A 117 0.63 15.80 16.27
C ALA A 117 0.05 15.65 17.68
N GLU A 118 0.39 16.55 18.60
CA GLU A 118 -0.19 16.59 19.96
C GLU A 118 -1.70 16.84 19.95
N ASN A 119 -2.18 17.63 18.99
CA ASN A 119 -3.60 17.96 18.83
C ASN A 119 -4.33 17.05 17.82
N CYS A 120 -3.69 15.98 17.35
CA CYS A 120 -4.28 15.08 16.38
C CYS A 120 -5.43 14.28 17.03
N LYS A 121 -6.59 14.19 16.35
CA LYS A 121 -7.77 13.48 16.86
C LYS A 121 -7.57 11.96 17.00
N PHE A 122 -6.50 11.43 16.41
CA PHE A 122 -6.10 10.03 16.49
C PHE A 122 -4.58 9.97 16.71
N ASN A 123 -4.07 8.81 17.12
CA ASN A 123 -2.63 8.63 17.29
C ASN A 123 -1.93 8.66 15.91
N PRO A 124 -1.12 9.67 15.58
CA PRO A 124 -0.46 9.75 14.29
C PRO A 124 0.60 8.65 14.10
N PHE A 125 0.98 7.92 15.15
CA PHE A 125 1.92 6.80 15.11
C PHE A 125 1.24 5.43 14.98
N ASP A 126 -0.09 5.39 15.01
CA ASP A 126 -0.86 4.17 14.74
C ASP A 126 -0.80 3.84 13.24
N LEU A 127 -0.22 2.69 12.92
CA LEU A 127 -0.06 2.20 11.54
C LEU A 127 -1.40 1.92 10.86
N THR A 128 -2.45 1.66 11.63
CA THR A 128 -3.80 1.39 11.11
C THR A 128 -4.52 2.67 10.68
N LYS A 129 -3.91 3.85 10.81
CA LYS A 129 -4.52 5.16 10.50
C LYS A 129 -3.83 5.86 9.34
N VAL A 130 -4.65 6.52 8.52
CA VAL A 130 -4.21 7.45 7.46
C VAL A 130 -4.36 8.88 7.94
N TRP A 131 -3.52 9.78 7.43
CA TRP A 131 -3.68 11.22 7.64
C TRP A 131 -4.61 11.78 6.54
N PRO A 132 -5.78 12.34 6.90
CA PRO A 132 -6.70 12.91 5.90
C PRO A 132 -6.02 13.94 5.01
N HIS A 133 -6.43 14.00 3.74
CA HIS A 133 -5.90 14.96 2.77
C HIS A 133 -6.63 16.32 2.78
N SER A 134 -7.82 16.38 3.39
CA SER A 134 -8.69 17.57 3.52
C SER A 134 -8.87 17.98 4.97
#